data_AF-E0TFS5-F1
#
_entry.id   AF-E0TFS5-F1
#
_cell.length_a   1.000
_cell.length_b   1.000
_cell.length_c   1.000
_cell.angle_alpha   90.00
_cell.angle_beta   90.00
_cell.angle_gamma   90.00
#
_symmetry.space_group_name_H-M   'P 1'
#
loop_
_entity.id
_entity.type
_entity.pdbx_description
1 polymer ?
#
loop_
_entity_poly.entity_id
_entity_poly.type
_entity_poly.pdbx_seq_one_letter_code
_entity_poly.pdbx_strand_id
1 'polypeptide(L)'
;MLSFFRYLSWALVGLALLLLGADGVSTLETGQPVIRTTQEIFALLGLSVPLMADGPVSGVVNFLLTAPLWAVVGLPGIILTLIFRPLD
;
A
#
# COMPACT_ATOMS: atom_id res chain seq x y z
N MET A 1 14.34 17.25 10.93
CA MET A 1 13.48 16.08 11.24
C MET A 1 12.11 16.21 10.58
N LEU A 2 11.40 17.34 10.70
CA LEU A 2 10.08 17.57 10.07
C LEU A 2 10.09 17.40 8.53
N SER A 3 11.10 17.92 7.84
CA SER A 3 11.22 17.84 6.38
C SER A 3 11.34 16.41 5.85
N PHE A 4 11.94 15.49 6.63
CA PHE A 4 12.07 14.09 6.23
C PHE A 4 10.70 13.40 6.15
N PHE A 5 9.87 13.55 7.18
CA PHE A 5 8.53 12.95 7.19
C PHE A 5 7.64 13.48 6.07
N ARG A 6 7.82 14.74 5.67
CA ARG A 6 7.14 15.32 4.51
C ARG A 6 7.56 14.67 3.19
N TYR A 7 8.86 14.49 2.97
CA TYR A 7 9.33 13.82 1.76
C TYR A 7 8.94 12.34 1.73
N LEU A 8 8.99 11.67 2.90
CA LEU A 8 8.52 10.30 3.04
C LEU A 8 7.01 10.18 2.74
N SER A 9 6.19 11.11 3.25
CA SER A 9 4.74 11.06 3.01
C SER A 9 4.41 11.22 1.52
N TRP A 10 5.08 12.14 0.82
CA TRP A 10 4.94 12.30 -0.62
C TRP A 10 5.42 11.08 -1.40
N ALA A 11 6.52 10.46 -0.97
CA ALA A 11 7.00 9.22 -1.59
C ALA A 11 5.97 8.08 -1.44
N LEU A 12 5.36 7.92 -0.26
CA LEU A 12 4.33 6.91 -0.02
C LEU A 12 3.06 7.17 -0.85
N VAL A 13 2.61 8.42 -0.92
CA VAL A 13 1.45 8.81 -1.76
C VAL A 13 1.75 8.57 -3.24
N GLY A 14 2.92 8.98 -3.71
CA GLY A 14 3.36 8.73 -5.09
C GLY A 14 3.40 7.24 -5.42
N LEU A 15 3.97 6.42 -4.52
CA LEU A 15 4.02 4.98 -4.69
C LEU A 15 2.61 4.35 -4.73
N ALA A 16 1.70 4.81 -3.88
CA ALA A 16 0.32 4.36 -3.89
C ALA A 16 -0.40 4.68 -5.21
N LEU A 17 -0.19 5.89 -5.76
CA LEU A 17 -0.74 6.28 -7.06
C LEU A 17 -0.17 5.43 -8.21
N LEU A 18 1.13 5.10 -8.17
CA LEU A 18 1.74 4.22 -9.16
C LEU A 18 1.16 2.80 -9.11
N LEU A 19 0.98 2.26 -7.91
CA LEU A 19 0.37 0.93 -7.72
C LEU A 19 -1.09 0.90 -8.17
N LEU A 20 -1.87 1.92 -7.81
CA LEU A 20 -3.26 2.05 -8.26
C LEU A 20 -3.34 2.21 -9.79
N GLY A 21 -2.43 2.98 -10.37
CA GLY A 21 -2.31 3.12 -11.82
C GLY A 21 -1.97 1.80 -12.51
N ALA A 22 -1.07 1.00 -11.94
CA ALA A 22 -0.73 -0.32 -12.46
C ALA A 22 -1.93 -1.28 -12.43
N ASP A 23 -2.73 -1.27 -11.35
CA ASP A 23 -3.98 -2.04 -11.26
C ASP A 23 -5.03 -1.55 -12.27
N GLY A 24 -5.13 -0.22 -12.46
CA GLY A 24 -6.01 0.39 -13.46
C GLY A 24 -5.63 -0.02 -14.89
N VAL A 25 -4.35 0.03 -15.24
CA VAL A 25 -3.87 -0.41 -16.57
C VAL A 25 -4.16 -1.89 -16.78
N SER A 26 -3.85 -2.76 -15.81
CA SER A 26 -4.15 -4.19 -15.90
C SER A 26 -5.66 -4.47 -16.01
N THR A 27 -6.50 -3.66 -15.37
CA THR A 27 -7.96 -3.75 -15.50
C THR A 27 -8.41 -3.44 -16.94
N LEU A 28 -7.82 -2.42 -17.58
CA LEU A 28 -8.13 -2.06 -18.95
C LEU A 28 -7.63 -3.11 -19.96
N GLU A 29 -6.46 -3.70 -19.73
CA GLU A 29 -5.88 -4.74 -20.59
C GLU A 29 -6.68 -6.05 -20.55
N THR A 30 -7.16 -6.43 -19.37
CA THR A 30 -7.88 -7.70 -19.17
C THR A 30 -9.40 -7.57 -19.38
N GLY A 31 -9.93 -6.35 -19.38
CA GLY A 31 -11.37 -6.09 -19.42
C GLY A 31 -12.11 -6.53 -18.16
N GLN A 32 -11.40 -6.83 -17.07
CA GLN A 32 -11.94 -7.26 -15.79
C GLN A 32 -11.29 -6.46 -14.66
N PRO A 33 -12.00 -6.15 -13.56
CA PRO A 33 -11.40 -5.47 -12.41
C PRO A 33 -10.23 -6.25 -11.82
N VAL A 34 -9.02 -5.68 -11.87
CA VAL A 34 -7.80 -6.22 -11.26
C VAL A 34 -7.45 -5.36 -10.05
N ILE A 35 -7.42 -5.97 -8.87
CA ILE A 35 -6.97 -5.33 -7.63
C ILE A 35 -5.99 -6.29 -6.97
N ARG A 36 -4.70 -5.91 -6.92
CA ARG A 36 -3.67 -6.78 -6.37
C ARG A 36 -3.46 -6.52 -4.88
N THR A 37 -3.53 -7.60 -4.11
CA THR A 37 -3.24 -7.62 -2.67
C THR A 37 -1.74 -7.45 -2.41
N THR A 38 -1.38 -7.03 -1.19
CA THR A 38 0.02 -6.99 -0.74
C THR A 38 0.72 -8.33 -0.94
N GLN A 39 0.03 -9.43 -0.65
CA GLN A 39 0.56 -10.78 -0.83
C GLN A 39 0.87 -11.08 -2.29
N GLU A 40 -0.03 -10.75 -3.22
CA GLU A 40 0.19 -10.98 -4.64
C GLU A 40 1.36 -10.14 -5.17
N ILE A 41 1.47 -8.87 -4.78
CA ILE A 41 2.59 -8.02 -5.19
C ILE A 41 3.91 -8.57 -4.62
N PHE A 42 3.94 -9.01 -3.36
CA PHE A 42 5.14 -9.62 -2.78
C PHE A 42 5.52 -10.91 -3.49
N ALA A 43 4.54 -11.74 -3.87
CA ALA A 43 4.79 -12.95 -4.65
C ALA A 43 5.43 -12.63 -6.02
N LEU A 44 5.05 -11.51 -6.67
CA LEU A 44 5.70 -11.05 -7.92
C LEU A 44 7.18 -10.67 -7.70
N LEU A 45 7.56 -10.28 -6.49
CA LEU A 45 8.94 -9.99 -6.11
C LEU A 45 9.71 -11.24 -5.62
N GLY A 46 9.09 -12.42 -5.69
CA GLY A 46 9.66 -13.67 -5.17
C GLY A 46 9.58 -13.80 -3.64
N LEU A 47 8.79 -12.96 -2.97
CA LEU A 47 8.58 -12.98 -1.52
C LEU A 47 7.25 -13.66 -1.19
N SER A 48 7.31 -14.90 -0.72
CA SER A 48 6.13 -15.64 -0.26
C SER A 48 5.93 -15.47 1.23
N VAL A 49 4.99 -14.60 1.62
CA VAL A 49 4.61 -14.42 3.02
C VAL A 49 3.31 -15.19 3.30
N PRO A 50 3.34 -16.26 4.11
CA PRO A 50 2.14 -17.01 4.45
C PRO A 50 1.24 -16.22 5.39
N LEU A 51 -0.06 -16.49 5.34
CA LEU A 51 -0.99 -15.99 6.35
C LEU A 51 -0.62 -16.56 7.73
N MET A 52 -0.72 -15.72 8.75
CA MET A 52 -0.47 -16.14 10.12
C MET A 52 -1.65 -16.95 10.66
N ALA A 53 -1.34 -18.04 11.36
CA ALA A 53 -2.29 -18.75 12.20
C ALA A 53 -2.78 -17.85 13.36
N ASP A 54 -3.88 -18.25 14.00
CA ASP A 54 -4.51 -17.45 15.06
C ASP A 54 -3.53 -17.08 16.18
N GLY A 55 -3.49 -15.79 16.50
CA GLY A 55 -2.60 -15.22 17.51
C GLY A 55 -2.90 -13.75 17.79
N PRO A 56 -2.24 -13.13 18.78
CA PRO A 56 -2.58 -11.79 19.25
C PRO A 56 -2.49 -10.69 18.17
N VAL A 57 -1.67 -10.90 17.14
CA VAL A 57 -1.44 -9.96 16.03
C VAL A 57 -1.87 -10.51 14.67
N SER A 58 -2.38 -11.74 14.61
CA SER A 58 -2.66 -12.43 13.34
C SER A 58 -3.67 -11.67 12.49
N GLY A 59 -4.71 -11.09 13.11
CA GLY A 59 -5.71 -10.29 12.41
C GLY A 59 -5.12 -9.07 11.71
N VAL A 60 -4.20 -8.34 12.35
CA VAL A 60 -3.56 -7.15 11.77
C VAL A 60 -2.63 -7.54 10.63
N VAL A 61 -1.81 -8.58 10.82
CA VAL A 61 -0.88 -9.05 9.78
C VAL A 61 -1.65 -9.57 8.57
N ASN A 62 -2.66 -10.40 8.77
CA ASN A 62 -3.48 -10.95 7.69
C ASN A 62 -4.26 -9.86 6.97
N PHE A 63 -4.73 -8.83 7.68
CA PHE A 63 -5.33 -7.64 7.06
C PHE A 63 -4.33 -6.94 6.12
N LEU A 64 -3.10 -6.68 6.58
CA LEU A 64 -2.08 -6.02 5.75
C LEU A 64 -1.70 -6.84 4.51
N LEU A 65 -1.66 -8.17 4.62
CA LEU A 65 -1.33 -9.07 3.52
C LEU A 65 -2.45 -9.19 2.48
N THR A 66 -3.71 -9.16 2.94
CA THR A 66 -4.89 -9.33 2.07
C THR A 66 -5.45 -8.01 1.55
N ALA A 67 -5.10 -6.88 2.16
CA ALA A 67 -5.48 -5.56 1.65
C ALA A 67 -4.72 -5.21 0.36
N PRO A 68 -5.29 -4.35 -0.52
CA PRO A 68 -4.58 -3.84 -1.68
C PRO A 68 -3.33 -3.05 -1.28
N LEU A 69 -2.20 -3.30 -1.95
CA LEU A 69 -0.92 -2.69 -1.54
C LEU A 69 -0.96 -1.15 -1.61
N TRP A 70 -1.62 -0.60 -2.63
CA TRP A 70 -1.77 0.84 -2.76
C TRP A 70 -2.51 1.45 -1.56
N ALA A 71 -3.44 0.71 -0.94
CA ALA A 71 -4.17 1.18 0.24
C ALA A 71 -3.27 1.09 1.49
N VAL A 72 -2.56 -0.03 1.65
CA VAL A 72 -1.62 -0.27 2.76
C VAL A 72 -0.51 0.78 2.81
N VAL A 73 0.01 1.19 1.65
CA VAL A 73 1.07 2.20 1.55
C VAL A 73 0.50 3.62 1.52
N GLY A 74 -0.61 3.83 0.79
CA GLY A 74 -1.17 5.15 0.53
C GLY A 74 -1.87 5.77 1.72
N LEU A 75 -2.63 4.99 2.51
CA LEU A 75 -3.33 5.52 3.70
C LEU A 75 -2.35 6.13 4.71
N PRO A 76 -1.25 5.45 5.11
CA PRO A 76 -0.21 6.07 5.93
C PRO A 76 0.40 7.32 5.28
N GLY A 77 0.65 7.29 3.96
CA GLY A 77 1.18 8.45 3.23
C GLY A 77 0.26 9.68 3.31
N ILE A 78 -1.05 9.48 3.15
CA ILE A 78 -2.06 10.54 3.28
C ILE A 78 -2.11 11.06 4.71
N ILE A 79 -2.16 10.17 5.71
CA ILE A 79 -2.18 10.55 7.13
C ILE A 79 -0.95 11.38 7.48
N LEU A 80 0.25 10.93 7.09
CA LEU A 80 1.49 11.67 7.32
C LEU A 80 1.50 13.02 6.62
N THR A 81 0.95 13.10 5.40
CA THR A 81 0.84 14.38 4.67
C THR A 81 -0.06 15.36 5.40
N LEU A 82 -1.14 14.90 6.02
CA LEU A 82 -2.03 15.76 6.81
C LEU A 82 -1.40 16.20 8.14
N ILE A 83 -0.71 15.29 8.84
CA ILE A 83 -0.03 15.59 10.12
C ILE A 83 1.10 16.60 9.91
N PHE A 84 1.91 16.41 8.85
CA PHE A 84 3.09 17.21 8.57
C PHE A 84 2.87 18.25 7.47
N ARG A 85 1.60 18.65 7.25
CA ARG A 85 1.29 19.73 6.31
C ARG A 85 1.93 21.04 6.82
N PRO A 86 2.45 21.90 5.93
CA PRO A 86 2.80 23.26 6.30
C PRO A 86 1.56 23.95 6.87
N LEU A 87 1.66 24.43 8.10
CA LEU A 87 0.71 25.37 8.68
C LEU A 87 1.41 26.72 8.57
N ASP A 88 1.11 27.42 7.48
CA ASP A 88 1.47 28.82 7.34
C ASP A 88 0.64 29.66 8.33
#